data_AF-A0A955QYB8-F1
#
_entry.id   AF-A0A955QYB8-F1
#
_cell.length_a   1.000
_cell.length_b   1.000
_cell.length_c   1.000
_cell.angle_alpha   90.00
_cell.angle_beta   90.00
_cell.angle_gamma   90.00
#
_symmetry.space_group_name_H-M   'P 1'
#
loop_
_entity.id
_entity.type
_entity.pdbx_description
1 polymer ?
#
loop_
_entity_poly.entity_id
_entity_poly.type
_entity_poly.pdbx_seq_one_letter_code
_entity_poly.pdbx_strand_id
1 'polypeptide(L)'
;MSEVALLQLIGLIVVGLGVAILLFIKSKFLRVIGFVIIVLGSFSLIALGVPQMASLPPAIETFDIASVKTPDDLASIGQKIFFSKGQCALCHSIGPSESARCPDLAGIGAKLTPEFIYESLTDPQAYIYLDFRHDQLPEEYPARMPYINKNPIALSKPEIYSVIAFLQKMSGEPISIQIEDVMVVEVAEERIPVPIHAAPNVSEEEVVVVGTTSIESD
;
A
#
# COMPACT_ATOMS: atom_id res chain seq x y z
N MET A 1 -18.52 -82.87 -1.10
CA MET A 1 -18.61 -81.84 -0.04
C MET A 1 -20.03 -81.85 0.47
N SER A 2 -20.27 -81.90 1.79
CA SER A 2 -21.64 -81.76 2.32
C SER A 2 -22.13 -80.33 2.11
N GLU A 3 -23.43 -80.14 1.91
CA GLU A 3 -24.03 -78.80 1.73
C GLU A 3 -23.72 -77.86 2.90
N VAL A 4 -23.62 -78.42 4.11
CA VAL A 4 -23.23 -77.70 5.32
C VAL A 4 -21.79 -77.16 5.22
N ALA A 5 -20.85 -77.96 4.71
CA ALA A 5 -19.47 -77.52 4.52
C ALA A 5 -19.36 -76.43 3.43
N LEU A 6 -20.21 -76.49 2.40
CA LEU A 6 -20.28 -75.45 1.38
C LEU A 6 -20.78 -74.12 1.96
N LEU A 7 -21.84 -74.15 2.78
CA LEU A 7 -22.36 -72.96 3.46
C LEU A 7 -21.37 -72.36 4.45
N GLN A 8 -20.63 -73.19 5.20
CA GLN A 8 -19.58 -72.73 6.10
C GLN A 8 -18.42 -72.07 5.34
N LEU A 9 -18.00 -72.64 4.20
CA LEU A 9 -16.96 -72.06 3.35
C LEU A 9 -17.39 -70.69 2.78
N ILE A 10 -18.63 -70.59 2.29
CA ILE A 10 -19.18 -69.32 1.80
C ILE A 10 -19.23 -68.28 2.93
N GLY A 11 -19.69 -68.68 4.12
CA GLY A 11 -19.71 -67.80 5.30
C GLY A 11 -18.32 -67.27 5.67
N LEU A 12 -17.30 -68.14 5.68
CA LEU A 12 -15.92 -67.74 5.95
C LEU A 12 -15.35 -66.81 4.87
N ILE A 13 -15.67 -67.04 3.60
CA ILE A 13 -15.24 -66.18 2.50
C ILE A 13 -15.88 -64.79 2.61
N VAL A 14 -17.18 -64.71 2.91
CA VAL A 14 -17.90 -63.43 3.06
C VAL A 14 -17.35 -62.65 4.25
N VAL A 15 -17.13 -63.30 5.39
CA VAL A 15 -16.54 -62.65 6.58
C VAL A 15 -15.10 -62.23 6.29
N GLY A 16 -14.31 -63.08 5.64
CA GLY A 16 -12.92 -62.77 5.26
C GLY A 16 -12.81 -61.57 4.31
N LEU A 17 -13.67 -61.51 3.29
CA LEU A 17 -13.76 -60.36 2.37
C LEU A 17 -14.19 -59.08 3.11
N GLY A 18 -15.18 -59.18 3.99
CA GLY A 18 -15.62 -58.05 4.81
C GLY A 18 -14.49 -57.47 5.68
N VAL A 19 -13.75 -58.34 6.37
CA VAL A 19 -12.59 -57.92 7.19
C VAL A 19 -11.48 -57.31 6.32
N ALA A 20 -11.16 -57.90 5.17
CA ALA A 20 -10.16 -57.38 4.25
C ALA A 20 -10.52 -55.99 3.71
N ILE A 21 -11.79 -55.76 3.36
CA ILE A 21 -12.30 -54.46 2.92
C ILE A 21 -12.19 -53.43 4.05
N LEU A 22 -12.57 -53.78 5.28
CA LEU A 22 -12.47 -52.87 6.43
C LEU A 22 -11.01 -52.50 6.75
N LEU A 23 -10.07 -53.46 6.64
CA LEU A 23 -8.65 -53.19 6.81
C LEU A 23 -8.08 -52.32 5.69
N PHE A 24 -8.52 -52.53 4.45
CA PHE A 24 -8.15 -51.68 3.31
C PHE A 24 -8.65 -50.24 3.49
N ILE A 25 -9.91 -50.05 3.90
CA ILE A 25 -10.49 -48.72 4.19
C ILE A 25 -9.72 -48.04 5.32
N LYS A 26 -9.44 -48.74 6.44
CA LYS A 26 -8.65 -48.18 7.54
C LYS A 26 -7.24 -47.75 7.10
N SER A 27 -6.58 -48.55 6.26
CA SER A 27 -5.25 -48.21 5.73
C SER A 27 -5.28 -46.97 4.83
N LYS A 28 -6.30 -46.84 3.97
CA LYS A 28 -6.45 -45.67 3.09
C LYS A 28 -6.82 -44.42 3.88
N PHE A 29 -7.70 -44.52 4.86
CA PHE A 29 -8.07 -43.42 5.74
C PHE A 29 -6.86 -42.83 6.46
N LEU A 30 -5.99 -43.67 7.01
CA LEU A 30 -4.78 -43.22 7.70
C LEU A 30 -3.77 -42.54 6.76
N ARG A 31 -3.66 -43.02 5.51
CA ARG A 31 -2.82 -42.38 4.48
C ARG A 31 -3.37 -41.01 4.07
N VAL A 32 -4.69 -40.88 3.94
CA VAL A 32 -5.33 -39.60 3.60
C VAL A 32 -5.13 -38.58 4.72
N ILE A 33 -5.34 -38.98 5.98
CA ILE A 33 -5.06 -38.10 7.14
C ILE A 33 -3.60 -37.66 7.15
N GLY A 34 -2.66 -38.58 6.96
CA GLY A 34 -1.24 -38.24 6.89
C GLY A 34 -0.93 -37.23 5.78
N PHE A 35 -1.49 -37.43 4.59
CA PHE A 35 -1.31 -36.49 3.48
C PHE A 35 -1.87 -35.11 3.78
N VAL A 36 -3.07 -35.02 4.36
CA VAL A 36 -3.70 -33.73 4.74
C VAL A 36 -2.85 -33.02 5.80
N ILE A 37 -2.33 -33.72 6.80
CA ILE A 37 -1.45 -33.13 7.83
C ILE A 37 -0.16 -32.61 7.19
N ILE A 38 0.44 -33.33 6.24
CA ILE A 38 1.65 -32.89 5.53
C ILE A 38 1.37 -31.62 4.72
N VAL A 39 0.26 -31.57 3.99
CA VAL A 39 -0.13 -30.40 3.19
C VAL A 39 -0.42 -29.18 4.08
N LEU A 40 -1.22 -29.35 5.14
CA LEU A 40 -1.54 -28.25 6.06
C LEU A 40 -0.33 -27.80 6.89
N GLY A 41 0.55 -28.74 7.26
CA GLY A 41 1.78 -28.48 7.98
C GLY A 41 2.80 -27.73 7.13
N SER A 42 2.99 -28.14 5.87
CA SER A 42 3.87 -27.43 4.93
C SER A 42 3.35 -26.04 4.60
N PHE A 43 2.05 -25.88 4.38
CA PHE A 43 1.44 -24.56 4.21
C PHE A 43 1.67 -23.65 5.43
N SER A 44 1.42 -24.16 6.64
CA SER A 44 1.68 -23.42 7.88
C SER A 44 3.15 -23.06 8.04
N LEU A 45 4.09 -23.97 7.75
CA LEU A 45 5.53 -23.70 7.83
C LEU A 45 5.96 -22.59 6.87
N ILE A 46 5.44 -22.59 5.64
CA ILE A 46 5.70 -21.52 4.67
C ILE A 46 5.11 -20.20 5.17
N ALA A 47 3.88 -20.21 5.69
CA ALA A 47 3.24 -19.02 6.23
C ALA A 47 4.00 -18.43 7.44
N LEU A 48 4.58 -19.27 8.29
CA LEU A 48 5.45 -18.87 9.41
C LEU A 48 6.81 -18.31 8.94
N GLY A 49 7.26 -18.71 7.75
CA GLY A 49 8.47 -18.17 7.12
C GLY A 49 8.28 -16.78 6.49
N VAL A 50 7.04 -16.35 6.28
CA VAL A 50 6.73 -14.98 5.85
C VAL A 50 6.83 -14.06 7.07
N PRO A 51 7.71 -13.04 7.07
CA PRO A 51 7.76 -12.06 8.15
C PRO A 51 6.36 -11.45 8.35
N GLN A 52 5.76 -11.67 9.51
CA GLN A 52 4.49 -11.04 9.87
C GLN A 52 4.76 -9.58 10.20
N MET A 53 4.87 -8.76 9.15
CA MET A 53 4.90 -7.32 9.25
C MET A 53 3.51 -6.89 9.73
N ALA A 54 3.36 -6.67 11.04
CA ALA A 54 2.18 -6.02 11.56
C ALA A 54 2.04 -4.69 10.81
N SER A 55 0.88 -4.45 10.18
CA SER A 55 0.56 -3.16 9.58
C SER A 55 0.25 -2.15 10.71
N LEU A 56 1.19 -1.99 11.63
CA LEU A 56 1.23 -0.83 12.48
C LEU A 56 1.29 0.35 11.51
N PRO A 57 0.38 1.34 11.63
CA PRO A 57 0.56 2.57 10.88
C PRO A 57 1.99 3.03 11.13
N PRO A 58 2.75 3.39 10.07
CA PRO A 58 4.13 3.83 10.26
C PRO A 58 4.11 4.87 11.38
N ALA A 59 5.01 4.72 12.36
CA ALA A 59 5.16 5.73 13.38
C ALA A 59 5.23 7.06 12.62
N ILE A 60 4.30 7.96 12.91
CA ILE A 60 4.29 9.29 12.31
C ILE A 60 5.56 9.92 12.84
N GLU A 61 6.66 9.78 12.10
CA GLU A 61 7.89 10.47 12.43
C GLU A 61 7.57 11.94 12.23
N THR A 62 7.32 12.61 13.35
CA THR A 62 7.06 14.04 13.37
C THR A 62 8.34 14.72 12.93
N PHE A 63 8.25 15.45 11.82
CA PHE A 63 9.36 16.18 11.24
C PHE A 63 9.73 17.33 12.16
N ASP A 64 10.81 17.18 12.95
CA ASP A 64 11.35 18.28 13.75
C ASP A 64 12.20 19.21 12.88
N ILE A 65 11.52 20.11 12.16
CA ILE A 65 12.12 21.17 11.31
C ILE A 65 13.11 22.03 12.14
N ALA A 66 12.91 22.13 13.46
CA ALA A 66 13.78 22.86 14.38
C ALA A 66 15.21 22.29 14.50
N SER A 67 15.46 21.07 14.02
CA SER A 67 16.79 20.45 14.05
C SER A 67 17.63 20.73 12.79
N VAL A 68 17.02 21.31 11.75
CA VAL A 68 17.65 21.58 10.47
C VAL A 68 18.54 22.82 10.57
N LYS A 69 19.84 22.67 10.32
CA LYS A 69 20.81 23.78 10.42
C LYS A 69 21.44 24.13 9.09
N THR A 70 21.44 23.21 8.13
CA THR A 70 22.05 23.40 6.82
C THR A 70 21.14 22.92 5.68
N PRO A 71 21.29 23.45 4.46
CA PRO A 71 20.61 22.91 3.28
C PRO A 71 20.92 21.43 3.03
N ASP A 72 22.12 20.97 3.41
CA ASP A 72 22.49 19.56 3.34
C ASP A 72 21.68 18.67 4.29
N ASP A 73 21.26 19.20 5.44
CA ASP A 73 20.36 18.51 6.37
C ASP A 73 18.97 18.36 5.72
N LEU A 74 18.47 19.40 5.03
CA LEU A 74 17.21 19.32 4.26
C LEU A 74 17.27 18.23 3.20
N ALA A 75 18.36 18.16 2.44
CA ALA A 75 18.52 17.11 1.43
C ALA A 75 18.63 15.71 2.05
N SER A 76 19.24 15.58 3.23
CA SER A 76 19.32 14.31 3.96
C SER A 76 17.95 13.87 4.49
N ILE A 77 17.11 14.82 4.90
CA ILE A 77 15.71 14.57 5.27
C ILE A 77 14.89 14.21 4.03
N GLY A 78 15.06 14.94 2.94
CA GLY A 78 14.42 14.66 1.65
C GLY A 78 14.71 13.25 1.14
N GLN A 79 15.95 12.78 1.31
CA GLN A 79 16.34 11.42 0.99
C GLN A 79 15.51 10.41 1.80
N LYS A 80 15.38 10.61 3.12
CA LYS A 80 14.56 9.74 3.96
C LYS A 80 13.12 9.73 3.46
N ILE A 81 12.52 10.89 3.23
CA ILE A 81 11.14 11.02 2.74
C ILE A 81 10.97 10.29 1.39
N PHE A 82 11.92 10.44 0.48
CA PHE A 82 11.88 9.81 -0.85
C PHE A 82 11.77 8.29 -0.78
N PHE A 83 12.48 7.65 0.17
CA PHE A 83 12.46 6.19 0.37
C PHE A 83 11.45 5.71 1.44
N SER A 84 10.92 6.61 2.26
CA SER A 84 9.92 6.32 3.29
C SER A 84 8.58 6.99 2.97
N LYS A 85 8.14 8.03 3.68
CA LYS A 85 6.79 8.59 3.60
C LYS A 85 6.32 8.88 2.17
N GLY A 86 7.18 9.44 1.31
CA GLY A 86 6.86 9.78 -0.08
C GLY A 86 6.79 8.58 -1.02
N GLN A 87 7.40 7.44 -0.68
CA GLN A 87 7.42 6.20 -1.48
C GLN A 87 7.77 6.42 -2.96
N CYS A 88 8.55 7.47 -3.27
CA CYS A 88 8.84 7.89 -4.64
C CYS A 88 9.62 6.81 -5.40
N ALA A 89 10.50 6.09 -4.68
CA ALA A 89 11.31 4.99 -5.19
C ALA A 89 10.50 3.76 -5.65
N LEU A 90 9.21 3.64 -5.30
CA LEU A 90 8.35 2.55 -5.80
C LEU A 90 8.05 2.69 -7.30
N CYS A 91 8.05 3.92 -7.80
CA CYS A 91 7.63 4.26 -9.16
C CYS A 91 8.78 4.85 -9.98
N HIS A 92 9.62 5.67 -9.36
CA HIS A 92 10.71 6.37 -10.03
C HIS A 92 12.07 5.72 -9.75
N SER A 93 12.88 5.60 -10.80
CA SER A 93 14.30 5.26 -10.69
C SER A 93 15.16 6.50 -10.49
N ILE A 94 16.37 6.28 -9.96
CA ILE A 94 17.46 7.25 -9.95
C ILE A 94 18.57 6.61 -10.81
N GLY A 95 18.46 6.78 -12.12
CA GLY A 95 19.32 6.18 -13.13
C GLY A 95 18.52 5.42 -14.20
N PRO A 96 19.18 5.07 -15.31
CA PRO A 96 18.53 4.44 -16.45
C PRO A 96 17.92 3.09 -16.06
N SER A 97 16.63 2.93 -16.36
CA SER A 97 15.88 1.69 -16.18
C SER A 97 15.04 1.44 -17.43
N GLU A 98 15.28 0.30 -18.09
CA GLU A 98 14.57 -0.09 -19.32
C GLU A 98 13.12 -0.49 -19.06
N SER A 99 12.77 -0.84 -17.82
CA SER A 99 11.40 -1.20 -17.41
C SER A 99 10.72 -0.14 -16.56
N ALA A 100 11.25 1.10 -16.53
CA ALA A 100 10.71 2.12 -15.64
C ALA A 100 9.24 2.45 -15.98
N ARG A 101 8.38 2.37 -14.97
CA ARG A 101 6.94 2.66 -15.06
C ARG A 101 6.66 4.17 -15.13
N CYS A 102 7.63 4.97 -14.69
CA CYS A 102 7.58 6.42 -14.59
C CYS A 102 8.91 7.02 -15.10
N PRO A 103 8.98 8.34 -15.35
CA PRO A 103 10.22 9.00 -15.78
C PRO A 103 11.38 8.79 -14.80
N ASP A 104 12.60 8.71 -15.32
CA ASP A 104 13.82 8.69 -14.52
C ASP A 104 14.07 10.07 -13.87
N LEU A 105 14.45 10.07 -12.59
CA LEU A 105 14.72 11.29 -11.83
C LEU A 105 16.20 11.67 -11.79
N ALA A 106 17.09 10.91 -12.44
CA ALA A 106 18.51 11.26 -12.51
C ALA A 106 18.71 12.65 -13.15
N GLY A 107 19.38 13.53 -12.40
CA GLY A 107 19.69 14.90 -12.84
C GLY A 107 18.49 15.84 -12.89
N ILE A 108 17.31 15.44 -12.40
CA ILE A 108 16.09 16.25 -12.52
C ILE A 108 16.19 17.57 -11.75
N GLY A 109 16.90 17.57 -10.62
CA GLY A 109 17.12 18.76 -9.79
C GLY A 109 18.03 19.82 -10.43
N ALA A 110 18.78 19.46 -11.49
CA ALA A 110 19.53 20.42 -12.31
C ALA A 110 18.74 20.87 -13.56
N LYS A 111 17.74 20.10 -13.99
CA LYS A 111 16.97 20.36 -15.21
C LYS A 111 15.74 21.23 -14.97
N LEU A 112 15.11 21.13 -13.80
CA LEU A 112 13.85 21.78 -13.49
C LEU A 112 14.00 22.74 -12.32
N THR A 113 13.22 23.82 -12.32
CA THR A 113 13.21 24.76 -11.19
C THR A 113 12.49 24.15 -9.99
N PRO A 114 12.81 24.57 -8.75
CA PRO A 114 12.13 24.10 -7.55
C PRO A 114 10.61 24.26 -7.61
N GLU A 115 10.12 25.35 -8.19
CA GLU A 115 8.70 25.67 -8.32
C GLU A 115 8.01 24.69 -9.27
N PHE A 116 8.66 24.35 -10.38
CA PHE A 116 8.14 23.37 -11.33
C PHE A 116 8.07 21.98 -10.69
N ILE A 117 9.09 21.58 -9.92
CA ILE A 117 9.06 20.30 -9.21
C ILE A 117 7.96 20.31 -8.14
N TYR A 118 7.81 21.42 -7.39
CA TYR A 118 6.75 21.58 -6.41
C TYR A 118 5.35 21.44 -7.02
N GLU A 119 5.11 22.11 -8.15
CA GLU A 119 3.86 21.98 -8.90
C GLU A 119 3.67 20.55 -9.42
N SER A 120 4.72 19.91 -9.93
CA SER A 120 4.65 18.51 -10.39
C SER A 120 4.27 17.52 -9.29
N LEU A 121 4.64 17.81 -8.02
CA LEU A 121 4.29 17.00 -6.87
C LEU A 121 2.86 17.29 -6.36
N THR A 122 2.39 18.54 -6.49
CA THR A 122 1.11 19.00 -5.92
C THR A 122 -0.05 19.00 -6.92
N ASP A 123 0.23 19.10 -8.21
CA ASP A 123 -0.68 18.91 -9.33
C ASP A 123 0.03 18.19 -10.49
N PRO A 124 0.27 16.86 -10.37
CA PRO A 124 0.97 16.09 -11.39
C PRO A 124 0.24 16.00 -12.74
N GLN A 125 -0.98 16.53 -12.83
CA GLN A 125 -1.79 16.50 -14.06
C GLN A 125 -1.77 17.83 -14.82
N ALA A 126 -1.12 18.86 -14.26
CA ALA A 126 -0.90 20.13 -14.93
C ALA A 126 0.02 19.99 -16.16
N TYR A 127 0.87 18.96 -16.17
CA TYR A 127 1.84 18.70 -17.24
C TYR A 127 1.71 17.28 -17.77
N ILE A 128 1.95 17.12 -19.07
CA ILE A 128 1.97 15.82 -19.75
C ILE A 128 3.41 15.36 -19.87
N TYR A 129 3.71 14.19 -19.31
CA TYR A 129 5.02 13.55 -19.39
C TYR A 129 4.99 12.45 -20.44
N LEU A 130 5.78 12.62 -21.50
CA LEU A 130 5.90 11.66 -22.59
C LEU A 130 7.14 10.79 -22.42
N ASP A 131 7.01 9.52 -22.77
CA ASP A 131 8.07 8.53 -22.80
C ASP A 131 8.73 8.49 -24.17
N PHE A 132 10.00 8.88 -24.21
CA PHE A 132 10.83 8.95 -25.42
C PHE A 132 11.81 7.77 -25.55
N ARG A 133 11.70 6.75 -24.69
CA ARG A 133 12.67 5.63 -24.67
C ARG A 133 12.49 4.64 -25.82
N HIS A 134 11.33 4.66 -26.47
CA HIS A 134 11.00 3.75 -27.56
C HIS A 134 11.21 4.45 -28.91
N ASP A 135 11.67 3.73 -29.93
CA ASP A 135 11.86 4.24 -31.31
C ASP A 135 10.53 4.54 -32.06
N GLN A 136 9.45 4.78 -31.31
CA GLN A 136 8.09 4.99 -31.77
C GLN A 136 7.67 6.43 -31.48
N LEU A 137 6.45 6.82 -31.87
CA LEU A 137 5.92 8.11 -31.46
C LEU A 137 5.88 8.19 -29.92
N PRO A 138 6.21 9.34 -29.31
CA PRO A 138 6.18 9.47 -27.86
C PRO A 138 4.76 9.23 -27.31
N GLU A 139 4.66 8.37 -26.30
CA GLU A 139 3.40 8.04 -25.62
C GLU A 139 3.45 8.51 -24.16
N GLU A 140 2.31 8.64 -23.50
CA GLU A 140 2.29 8.92 -22.06
C GLU A 140 2.79 7.73 -21.24
N TYR A 141 3.43 7.99 -20.10
CA TYR A 141 3.78 6.94 -19.15
C TYR A 141 2.54 6.18 -18.66
N PRO A 142 2.61 4.84 -18.50
CA PRO A 142 1.46 4.02 -18.13
C PRO A 142 0.98 4.27 -16.69
N ALA A 143 1.81 4.84 -15.82
CA ALA A 143 1.43 5.22 -14.47
C ALA A 143 1.14 6.72 -14.35
N ARG A 144 0.01 7.03 -13.71
CA ARG A 144 -0.33 8.39 -13.30
C ARG A 144 0.22 8.64 -11.90
N MET A 145 0.89 9.77 -11.73
CA MET A 145 1.41 10.19 -10.43
C MET A 145 0.26 10.69 -9.53
N PRO A 146 0.18 10.25 -8.26
CA PRO A 146 -0.83 10.73 -7.32
C PRO A 146 -0.49 12.14 -6.80
N TYR A 147 -1.50 12.85 -6.31
CA TYR A 147 -1.33 14.12 -5.60
C TYR A 147 -0.56 13.88 -4.29
N ILE A 148 0.68 14.37 -4.19
CA ILE A 148 1.58 14.04 -3.07
C ILE A 148 1.20 14.76 -1.78
N ASN A 149 0.61 15.95 -1.89
CA ASN A 149 0.11 16.75 -0.77
C ASN A 149 -1.27 16.29 -0.24
N LYS A 150 -1.85 15.22 -0.80
CA LYS A 150 -3.16 14.69 -0.38
C LYS A 150 -3.03 13.26 0.15
N ASN A 151 -4.05 12.79 0.86
CA ASN A 151 -4.12 11.39 1.31
C ASN A 151 -4.02 10.43 0.09
N PRO A 152 -3.29 9.30 0.22
CA PRO A 152 -2.76 8.72 1.45
C PRO A 152 -1.33 9.15 1.85
N ILE A 153 -0.62 9.92 1.02
CA ILE A 153 0.80 10.28 1.26
C ILE A 153 0.90 11.52 2.15
N ALA A 154 0.09 12.54 1.86
CA ALA A 154 -0.08 13.76 2.64
C ALA A 154 1.26 14.38 3.08
N LEU A 155 2.16 14.65 2.11
CA LEU A 155 3.37 15.39 2.42
C LEU A 155 3.04 16.86 2.74
N SER A 156 3.64 17.37 3.80
CA SER A 156 3.59 18.80 4.12
C SER A 156 4.46 19.59 3.15
N LYS A 157 4.22 20.90 3.05
CA LYS A 157 5.04 21.77 2.20
C LYS A 157 6.54 21.74 2.56
N PRO A 158 6.94 21.78 3.85
CA PRO A 158 8.33 21.56 4.25
C PRO A 158 8.94 20.22 3.82
N GLU A 159 8.16 19.15 3.90
CA GLU A 159 8.59 17.81 3.47
C GLU A 159 8.80 17.77 1.95
N ILE A 160 7.91 18.39 1.17
CA ILE A 160 8.04 18.51 -0.28
C ILE A 160 9.33 19.27 -0.63
N TYR A 161 9.60 20.41 0.00
CA TYR A 161 10.84 21.15 -0.23
C TYR A 161 12.09 20.37 0.17
N SER A 162 12.03 19.57 1.23
CA SER A 162 13.13 18.69 1.62
C SER A 162 13.43 17.68 0.50
N VAL A 163 12.40 17.08 -0.11
CA VAL A 163 12.54 16.19 -1.28
C VAL A 163 13.14 16.93 -2.48
N ILE A 164 12.73 18.17 -2.75
CA ILE A 164 13.30 18.97 -3.84
C ILE A 164 14.79 19.24 -3.59
N ALA A 165 15.17 19.61 -2.37
CA ALA A 165 16.57 19.79 -1.98
C ALA A 165 17.40 18.51 -2.19
N PHE A 166 16.82 17.34 -1.89
CA PHE A 166 17.43 16.05 -2.19
C PHE A 166 17.65 15.82 -3.69
N LEU A 167 16.65 16.11 -4.53
CA LEU A 167 16.77 15.99 -5.98
C LEU A 167 17.85 16.92 -6.56
N GLN A 168 17.98 18.14 -6.04
CA GLN A 168 19.05 19.08 -6.40
C GLN A 168 20.42 18.54 -6.01
N LYS A 169 20.58 18.08 -4.77
CA LYS A 169 21.82 17.49 -4.26
C LYS A 169 22.27 16.29 -5.09
N MET A 170 21.35 15.38 -5.43
CA MET A 170 21.67 14.24 -6.31
C MET A 170 22.07 14.64 -7.72
N SER A 171 21.62 15.81 -8.19
CA SER A 171 21.94 16.33 -9.52
C SER A 171 23.25 17.10 -9.56
N GLY A 172 23.92 17.30 -8.41
CA GLY A 172 25.17 18.05 -8.30
C GLY A 172 25.00 19.57 -8.34
N GLU A 173 23.76 20.07 -8.22
CA GLU A 173 23.43 21.49 -8.21
C GLU A 173 23.43 22.04 -6.76
N PRO A 174 23.88 23.29 -6.50
CA PRO A 174 23.66 23.95 -5.23
C PRO A 174 22.17 23.94 -4.84
N ILE A 175 21.90 23.58 -3.59
CA ILE A 175 20.54 23.59 -3.04
C ILE A 175 20.06 25.04 -2.97
N SER A 176 19.03 25.37 -3.77
CA SER A 176 18.51 26.74 -3.86
C SER A 176 17.54 27.09 -2.73
N ILE A 177 16.95 26.07 -2.11
CA ILE A 177 15.94 26.21 -1.04
C ILE A 177 16.64 26.57 0.27
N GLN A 178 16.29 27.73 0.82
CA GLN A 178 16.79 28.17 2.12
C GLN A 178 15.85 27.70 3.24
N ILE A 179 16.40 27.54 4.45
CA ILE A 179 15.66 27.03 5.62
C ILE A 179 14.56 28.03 6.02
N GLU A 180 14.82 29.32 5.86
CA GLU A 180 13.90 30.40 6.16
C GLU A 180 12.62 30.32 5.30
N ASP A 181 12.76 29.97 4.02
CA ASP A 181 11.62 29.86 3.09
C ASP A 181 10.72 28.67 3.44
N VAL A 182 11.27 27.65 4.11
CA VAL A 182 10.52 26.48 4.58
C VAL A 182 9.80 26.79 5.91
N MET A 183 10.45 27.51 6.81
CA MET A 183 9.91 27.86 8.13
C MET A 183 8.86 28.98 8.08
N VAL A 184 9.03 29.98 7.21
CA VAL A 184 8.10 31.13 7.10
C VAL A 184 6.73 30.70 6.57
N VAL A 185 6.67 29.62 5.78
CA VAL A 185 5.42 29.18 5.17
C VAL A 185 4.49 28.47 6.16
N GLU A 186 5.00 27.68 7.11
CA GLU A 186 4.14 27.10 8.16
C GLU A 186 3.44 28.18 8.99
N VAL A 187 4.16 29.25 9.37
CA VAL A 187 3.58 30.32 10.18
C VAL A 187 2.51 31.12 9.42
N ALA A 188 2.54 31.11 8.08
CA ALA A 188 1.53 31.78 7.26
C ALA A 188 0.29 30.91 7.05
N GLU A 189 0.46 29.60 6.91
CA GLU A 189 -0.62 28.65 6.63
C GLU A 189 -1.39 28.26 7.91
N GLU A 190 -0.71 28.19 9.06
CA GLU A 190 -1.33 27.96 10.37
C GLU A 190 -2.14 29.19 10.88
N ARG A 191 -1.88 30.38 10.32
CA ARG A 191 -2.63 31.61 10.62
C ARG A 191 -3.93 31.79 9.84
N ILE A 192 -4.25 30.89 8.92
CA ILE A 192 -5.54 30.87 8.25
C ILE A 192 -6.46 29.98 9.09
N PRO A 193 -7.51 30.52 9.76
CA PRO A 193 -8.46 29.66 10.45
C PRO A 193 -9.20 28.85 9.39
N VAL A 194 -8.85 27.57 9.27
CA VAL A 194 -9.61 26.62 8.48
C VAL A 194 -11.04 26.63 9.05
N PRO A 195 -12.07 26.98 8.26
CA PRO A 195 -13.45 26.83 8.72
C PRO A 195 -13.66 25.34 8.94
N ILE A 196 -13.87 24.98 10.19
CA ILE A 196 -14.25 23.63 10.61
C ILE A 196 -15.56 23.31 9.87
N HIS A 197 -15.48 22.59 8.77
CA HIS A 197 -16.66 22.00 8.16
C HIS A 197 -17.18 20.96 9.16
N ALA A 198 -18.29 21.33 9.80
CA ALA A 198 -19.06 20.47 10.67
C ALA A 198 -19.34 19.13 9.99
N ALA A 199 -18.92 18.04 10.62
CA ALA A 199 -19.36 16.70 10.27
C ALA A 199 -20.91 16.64 10.32
N PRO A 200 -21.58 15.92 9.40
CA PRO A 200 -23.00 15.71 9.52
C PRO A 200 -23.25 14.80 10.73
N ASN A 201 -24.02 15.34 11.65
CA ASN A 201 -24.48 14.70 12.88
C ASN A 201 -25.24 13.41 12.54
N VAL A 202 -24.74 12.25 12.99
CA VAL A 202 -25.55 11.03 13.08
C VAL A 202 -26.37 11.19 14.35
N SER A 203 -27.57 11.73 14.22
CA SER A 203 -28.51 11.86 15.32
C SER A 203 -29.12 10.50 15.66
N GLU A 204 -28.94 10.14 16.92
CA GLU A 204 -29.62 9.09 17.65
C GLU A 204 -31.15 9.18 17.48
N GLU A 205 -31.75 8.02 17.27
CA GLU A 205 -33.06 7.58 17.78
C GLU A 205 -34.13 8.67 18.05
N GLU A 206 -35.02 8.89 17.08
CA GLU A 206 -36.34 9.49 17.35
C GLU A 206 -37.46 8.50 17.02
N VAL A 207 -38.08 8.05 18.11
CA VAL A 207 -39.34 7.35 18.22
C VAL A 207 -40.44 8.12 17.48
N VAL A 208 -40.92 7.61 16.34
CA VAL A 208 -42.16 8.11 15.72
C VAL A 208 -43.31 7.19 16.08
N VAL A 209 -44.08 7.67 17.05
CA VAL A 209 -45.41 7.18 17.43
C VAL A 209 -46.35 7.33 16.23
N VAL A 210 -47.02 6.24 15.87
CA VAL A 210 -48.08 6.17 14.87
C VAL A 210 -49.25 7.05 15.31
N GLY A 211 -49.47 8.16 14.60
CA GLY A 211 -50.60 9.08 14.80
C GLY A 211 -51.45 9.17 13.54
N THR A 212 -52.66 8.67 13.64
CA THR A 212 -53.66 8.51 12.59
C THR A 212 -54.19 9.81 12.02
N THR A 213 -54.51 9.75 10.73
CA THR A 213 -55.26 10.70 9.90
C THR A 213 -56.48 11.32 10.58
N SER A 214 -56.67 12.63 10.42
CA SER A 214 -58.01 13.25 10.42
C SER A 214 -58.00 14.46 9.49
N ILE A 215 -58.85 14.37 8.47
CA ILE A 215 -59.23 15.37 7.47
C ILE A 215 -60.49 16.06 8.02
N GLU A 216 -60.62 17.37 7.80
CA GLU A 216 -61.82 18.18 8.06
C GLU A 216 -63.10 17.64 7.38
N SER A 217 -64.23 17.65 8.11
CA SER A 217 -65.53 18.19 7.65
C SER A 217 -66.60 18.08 8.75
N ASP A 218 -67.24 19.22 9.05
CA ASP A 218 -68.44 19.51 9.87
C ASP A 218 -68.40 19.37 11.42
#